data_AF-A0A4S2MB38-F1
#
_entry.id   AF-A0A4S2MB38-F1
#
_cell.length_a   1.000
_cell.length_b   1.000
_cell.length_c   1.000
_cell.angle_alpha   90.00
_cell.angle_beta   90.00
_cell.angle_gamma   90.00
#
_symmetry.space_group_name_H-M   'P 1'
#
loop_
_entity.id
_entity.type
_entity.pdbx_description
1 polymer ?
#
loop_
_entity_poly.entity_id
_entity_poly.type
_entity_poly.pdbx_seq_one_letter_code
_entity_poly.pdbx_strand_id
1 'polypeptide(L)'
;MISVCMTRIPTGLRVALQKSSGIFRGSLHVSQFSRVVKRIKSLNLGVWSGLALLKCHPLHRIILPVSCDTFQSSSDAVSPVKSSRDPYTWSRGDLFVLIWPEFFSLACAVLGALSAAAMNILIPIYLGEFVEAIALWSNRDGISSGALPTLKLFVAYVVQSVATFSYISVLASVGERIAFKLRNDLLKTIIHNEVAYFDTHNSGKLIDSLTADVQTFKSAFKQCISIGLRSTTQILGSFFSLLSISPMLTGTLLSSLPCMFLIGSLMGTELRRLSQKAQSQHSTASSIAEESFTHIRSVKALSMEELQLERYRDETEKARALNEQLGYGIGMFQGLSNLTLNGVVLGVLYVGGHLIYRDELRSGQLMAFLVTTQTIQRSMAQLSLLFSQLLRGSTALNRIFGVLHDSSRTELLPQRTHSSISNKLYEQWSQPGHAPDLHFDAVRFAYPTRPEAVVLDELNLSIPAGNVVALVGQSGAGKSTVVSLIERFYNPSSGRITLGSHDLRDFSLSSLRGQLVGYIIQEPQIFNTSIRENIRLGKPDATDQQCERSRFRKQ
;
A
#
# COMPACT_ATOMS: atom_id res chain seq x y z
N MET A 1 30.93 -35.13 24.22
CA MET A 1 31.73 -36.34 23.90
C MET A 1 31.47 -36.64 22.43
N ILE A 2 32.45 -36.76 21.53
CA ILE A 2 33.91 -36.91 21.68
C ILE A 2 34.63 -35.79 20.91
N SER A 3 35.82 -35.40 21.38
CA SER A 3 36.75 -34.50 20.70
C SER A 3 38.00 -35.30 20.30
N VAL A 4 38.54 -35.08 19.11
CA VAL A 4 39.95 -35.34 18.80
C VAL A 4 40.50 -34.13 18.06
N CYS A 5 41.62 -33.63 18.54
CA CYS A 5 42.30 -32.43 18.07
C CYS A 5 43.72 -32.81 17.61
N MET A 6 44.20 -32.21 16.51
CA MET A 6 45.64 -32.11 16.22
C MET A 6 45.94 -30.79 15.49
N THR A 7 47.15 -30.28 15.67
CA THR A 7 47.44 -28.83 15.68
C THR A 7 48.70 -28.41 14.92
N ARG A 8 48.66 -27.20 14.33
CA ARG A 8 49.78 -26.30 13.89
C ARG A 8 50.57 -26.72 12.63
N ILE A 9 50.70 -25.94 11.53
CA ILE A 9 51.25 -24.55 11.27
C ILE A 9 52.81 -24.56 11.19
N PRO A 10 53.57 -23.84 10.29
CA PRO A 10 53.22 -22.76 9.29
C PRO A 10 53.87 -22.82 7.86
N THR A 11 53.39 -21.93 6.96
CA THR A 11 54.05 -21.17 5.82
C THR A 11 55.17 -21.75 4.91
N GLY A 12 55.06 -21.52 3.58
CA GLY A 12 56.25 -21.17 2.75
C GLY A 12 56.36 -21.63 1.28
N LEU A 13 55.75 -20.89 0.34
CA LEU A 13 56.19 -20.62 -1.06
C LEU A 13 56.89 -21.69 -1.98
N ARG A 14 56.19 -22.03 -3.09
CA ARG A 14 56.67 -22.15 -4.51
C ARG A 14 57.49 -23.35 -5.06
N VAL A 15 57.12 -23.73 -6.31
CA VAL A 15 57.88 -24.42 -7.40
C VAL A 15 58.07 -25.95 -7.26
N ALA A 16 57.94 -26.81 -8.30
CA ALA A 16 57.19 -26.79 -9.57
C ALA A 16 57.21 -28.19 -10.26
N LEU A 17 56.40 -28.37 -11.33
CA LEU A 17 56.60 -29.27 -12.50
C LEU A 17 56.54 -30.81 -12.35
N GLN A 18 55.42 -31.41 -12.81
CA GLN A 18 55.39 -32.41 -13.90
C GLN A 18 53.95 -32.42 -14.49
N LYS A 19 53.68 -32.01 -15.74
CA LYS A 19 53.77 -32.75 -17.03
C LYS A 19 53.00 -34.10 -17.03
N SER A 20 52.24 -34.51 -18.06
CA SER A 20 51.93 -33.87 -19.36
C SER A 20 50.92 -34.70 -20.18
N SER A 21 49.87 -34.06 -20.73
CA SER A 21 49.38 -34.13 -22.14
C SER A 21 48.07 -33.31 -22.22
N GLY A 22 47.76 -32.43 -23.19
CA GLY A 22 48.22 -32.20 -24.58
C GLY A 22 47.03 -32.51 -25.52
N ILE A 23 46.60 -31.73 -26.53
CA ILE A 23 47.15 -30.62 -27.36
C ILE A 23 45.94 -29.74 -27.85
N PHE A 24 46.04 -28.56 -28.49
CA PHE A 24 46.54 -27.22 -28.10
C PHE A 24 46.45 -26.26 -29.33
N ARG A 25 45.47 -25.32 -29.39
CA ARG A 25 45.38 -24.12 -30.30
C ARG A 25 44.18 -23.27 -29.84
N GLY A 26 44.22 -21.95 -29.59
CA GLY A 26 45.14 -20.84 -29.91
C GLY A 26 44.28 -19.68 -30.46
N SER A 27 44.30 -18.42 -30.03
CA SER A 27 45.42 -17.55 -29.61
C SER A 27 45.05 -16.54 -28.50
N LEU A 28 46.01 -15.73 -28.05
CA LEU A 28 46.03 -15.01 -26.77
C LEU A 28 46.08 -13.45 -26.87
N HIS A 29 45.57 -12.79 -25.83
CA HIS A 29 45.98 -11.48 -25.27
C HIS A 29 46.41 -10.28 -26.15
N VAL A 30 45.74 -9.13 -25.95
CA VAL A 30 46.40 -7.85 -25.64
C VAL A 30 45.63 -7.14 -24.52
N SER A 31 46.26 -6.92 -23.36
CA SER A 31 45.62 -6.27 -22.20
C SER A 31 46.58 -5.34 -21.43
N GLN A 32 47.29 -4.46 -22.16
CA GLN A 32 48.05 -3.35 -21.58
C GLN A 32 48.16 -2.17 -22.57
N PHE A 33 47.09 -1.38 -22.78
CA PHE A 33 47.21 -0.02 -23.36
C PHE A 33 45.92 0.82 -23.24
N SER A 34 45.62 1.38 -22.05
CA SER A 34 44.65 2.51 -21.91
C SER A 34 44.68 3.16 -20.52
N ARG A 35 45.85 3.58 -20.03
CA ARG A 35 45.95 4.34 -18.76
C ARG A 35 46.78 5.63 -18.86
N VAL A 36 47.06 6.10 -20.08
CA VAL A 36 47.93 7.27 -20.35
C VAL A 36 47.31 8.34 -21.28
N VAL A 37 46.31 8.03 -22.12
CA VAL A 37 45.87 8.96 -23.21
C VAL A 37 44.39 9.39 -23.11
N LYS A 38 44.00 10.02 -21.99
CA LYS A 38 42.92 11.04 -21.96
C LYS A 38 42.84 11.90 -20.69
N ARG A 39 43.98 12.11 -20.01
CA ARG A 39 44.13 13.16 -18.98
C ARG A 39 44.68 14.47 -19.56
N ILE A 40 44.30 14.78 -20.81
CA ILE A 40 44.53 16.06 -21.50
C ILE A 40 43.26 16.39 -22.30
N LYS A 41 42.27 17.01 -21.64
CA LYS A 41 41.21 17.87 -22.22
C LYS A 41 40.36 18.49 -21.10
N SER A 42 41.06 19.17 -20.19
CA SER A 42 40.50 20.21 -19.32
C SER A 42 41.18 21.53 -19.71
N LEU A 43 40.45 22.64 -19.61
CA LEU A 43 40.78 23.97 -20.16
C LEU A 43 40.68 24.08 -21.70
N ASN A 44 39.50 24.49 -22.18
CA ASN A 44 39.36 25.87 -22.64
C ASN A 44 37.90 26.36 -22.53
N LEU A 45 37.73 27.63 -22.18
CA LEU A 45 36.44 28.33 -22.21
C LEU A 45 35.99 28.55 -23.68
N GLY A 46 34.67 28.55 -23.92
CA GLY A 46 34.11 28.92 -25.22
C GLY A 46 32.59 28.82 -25.26
N VAL A 47 31.92 29.96 -25.40
CA VAL A 47 30.46 30.11 -25.62
C VAL A 47 30.09 29.59 -27.02
N TRP A 48 28.78 29.37 -27.26
CA TRP A 48 28.04 28.97 -28.47
C TRP A 48 27.52 27.51 -28.39
N SER A 49 26.23 27.24 -28.13
CA SER A 49 24.99 27.54 -28.87
C SER A 49 24.80 26.68 -30.14
N GLY A 50 23.60 26.09 -30.31
CA GLY A 50 23.14 25.60 -31.61
C GLY A 50 22.75 24.11 -31.65
N LEU A 51 21.58 23.88 -32.25
CA LEU A 51 20.90 22.62 -32.54
C LEU A 51 21.79 21.45 -32.99
N ALA A 52 21.50 20.24 -32.46
CA ALA A 52 21.83 18.97 -33.12
C ALA A 52 20.80 17.87 -32.78
N LEU A 53 19.52 18.12 -33.07
CA LEU A 53 18.51 17.06 -33.18
C LEU A 53 18.62 16.40 -34.56
N LEU A 54 19.18 15.20 -34.66
CA LEU A 54 18.88 14.27 -35.77
C LEU A 54 19.41 12.83 -35.51
N LYS A 55 18.46 11.89 -35.47
CA LYS A 55 18.54 10.44 -35.77
C LYS A 55 19.87 9.70 -35.56
N CYS A 56 19.81 8.65 -34.72
CA CYS A 56 20.35 7.34 -35.10
C CYS A 56 19.50 6.20 -34.50
N HIS A 57 18.87 5.42 -35.37
CA HIS A 57 18.12 4.20 -35.05
C HIS A 57 18.99 3.00 -35.42
N PRO A 58 19.24 2.01 -34.54
CA PRO A 58 19.76 0.72 -34.96
C PRO A 58 18.66 -0.35 -34.95
N LEU A 59 18.26 -0.72 -36.16
CA LEU A 59 18.05 -2.08 -36.67
C LEU A 59 17.58 -3.19 -35.70
N HIS A 60 16.44 -3.78 -36.09
CA HIS A 60 15.96 -5.11 -35.68
C HIS A 60 17.08 -6.17 -35.55
N ARG A 61 17.02 -6.96 -34.47
CA ARG A 61 17.45 -8.36 -34.49
C ARG A 61 16.21 -9.25 -34.41
N ILE A 62 15.91 -9.92 -35.51
CA ILE A 62 14.91 -10.98 -35.55
C ILE A 62 15.56 -12.23 -34.95
N ILE A 63 14.95 -12.78 -33.90
CA ILE A 63 15.28 -14.10 -33.36
C ILE A 63 14.09 -14.99 -33.67
N LEU A 64 14.29 -15.99 -34.52
CA LEU A 64 13.32 -17.04 -34.81
C LEU A 64 13.24 -17.98 -33.60
N PRO A 65 12.06 -18.27 -33.05
CA PRO A 65 11.86 -19.45 -32.21
C PRO A 65 11.84 -20.69 -33.11
N VAL A 66 12.63 -21.70 -32.75
CA VAL A 66 12.56 -23.03 -33.37
C VAL A 66 11.36 -23.76 -32.78
N SER A 67 10.41 -24.19 -33.62
CA SER A 67 9.37 -25.13 -33.21
C SER A 67 9.98 -26.51 -32.92
N CYS A 68 9.76 -27.03 -31.72
CA CYS A 68 9.82 -28.46 -31.46
C CYS A 68 8.37 -28.97 -31.36
N ASP A 69 7.94 -29.72 -32.36
CA ASP A 69 6.62 -30.34 -32.37
C ASP A 69 6.55 -31.59 -31.49
N THR A 70 5.41 -31.73 -30.83
CA THR A 70 4.77 -32.99 -30.40
C THR A 70 5.56 -33.98 -29.53
N PHE A 71 5.17 -34.03 -28.25
CA PHE A 71 4.92 -35.31 -27.59
C PHE A 71 3.53 -35.26 -26.94
N GLN A 72 2.54 -35.87 -27.60
CA GLN A 72 1.18 -35.98 -27.05
C GLN A 72 1.09 -37.21 -26.14
N SER A 73 0.88 -36.98 -24.84
CA SER A 73 0.27 -37.99 -23.97
C SER A 73 -1.17 -37.56 -23.68
N SER A 74 -2.13 -38.40 -24.05
CA SER A 74 -3.54 -38.22 -23.73
C SER A 74 -3.78 -38.30 -22.22
N SER A 75 -4.20 -37.20 -21.61
CA SER A 75 -4.88 -37.18 -20.32
C SER A 75 -6.14 -36.33 -20.46
N ASP A 76 -7.28 -36.87 -20.03
CA ASP A 76 -8.57 -36.21 -20.19
C ASP A 76 -8.58 -34.84 -19.51
N ALA A 77 -9.00 -33.83 -20.26
CA ALA A 77 -8.99 -32.44 -19.82
C ALA A 77 -10.11 -32.19 -18.81
N VAL A 78 -9.86 -32.50 -17.53
CA VAL A 78 -10.59 -31.89 -16.42
C VAL A 78 -10.36 -30.39 -16.51
N SER A 79 -11.41 -29.66 -16.88
CA SER A 79 -11.37 -28.21 -17.05
C SER A 79 -10.88 -27.54 -15.76
N PRO A 80 -9.80 -26.73 -15.79
CA PRO A 80 -9.34 -26.04 -14.59
C PRO A 80 -10.41 -25.06 -14.12
N VAL A 81 -10.80 -25.18 -12.84
CA VAL A 81 -11.75 -24.26 -12.21
C VAL A 81 -11.15 -22.86 -12.25
N LYS A 82 -11.74 -21.96 -13.05
CA LYS A 82 -11.32 -20.56 -13.16
C LYS A 82 -11.54 -19.84 -11.82
N SER A 83 -10.49 -19.73 -11.00
CA SER A 83 -10.43 -18.82 -9.85
C SER A 83 -9.93 -17.41 -10.24
N SER A 84 -10.16 -16.97 -11.47
CA SER A 84 -10.02 -15.56 -11.85
C SER A 84 -11.19 -14.75 -11.31
N ARG A 85 -11.22 -14.53 -9.98
CA ARG A 85 -12.13 -13.56 -9.35
C ARG A 85 -11.67 -12.16 -9.73
N ASP A 86 -12.48 -11.43 -10.49
CA ASP A 86 -12.18 -10.04 -10.82
C ASP A 86 -12.02 -9.20 -9.53
N PRO A 87 -11.02 -8.30 -9.47
CA PRO A 87 -10.77 -7.50 -8.27
C PRO A 87 -11.96 -6.57 -8.00
N TYR A 88 -12.56 -6.70 -6.82
CA TYR A 88 -13.74 -5.92 -6.44
C TYR A 88 -13.48 -4.40 -6.56
N THR A 89 -14.26 -3.74 -7.40
CA THR A 89 -14.26 -2.28 -7.52
C THR A 89 -15.31 -1.68 -6.59
N TRP A 90 -14.91 -0.80 -5.67
CA TRP A 90 -15.84 -0.20 -4.71
C TRP A 90 -17.02 0.51 -5.37
N SER A 91 -18.23 0.29 -4.85
CA SER A 91 -19.43 1.00 -5.31
C SER A 91 -19.54 2.37 -4.63
N ARG A 92 -20.10 3.35 -5.35
CA ARG A 92 -20.47 4.66 -4.75
C ARG A 92 -21.44 4.51 -3.58
N GLY A 93 -22.25 3.45 -3.57
CA GLY A 93 -23.15 3.12 -2.47
C GLY A 93 -22.41 2.76 -1.17
N ASP A 94 -21.37 1.92 -1.26
CA ASP A 94 -20.60 1.49 -0.09
C ASP A 94 -19.90 2.66 0.61
N LEU A 95 -19.30 3.55 -0.20
CA LEU A 95 -18.68 4.78 0.29
C LEU A 95 -19.71 5.73 0.92
N PHE A 96 -20.92 5.78 0.38
CA PHE A 96 -22.00 6.60 0.93
C PHE A 96 -22.49 6.06 2.29
N VAL A 97 -22.70 4.75 2.43
CA VAL A 97 -23.06 4.09 3.71
C VAL A 97 -21.98 4.29 4.77
N LEU A 98 -20.70 4.35 4.37
CA LEU A 98 -19.59 4.64 5.27
C LEU A 98 -19.60 6.09 5.77
N ILE A 99 -19.92 7.06 4.91
CA ILE A 99 -19.86 8.50 5.20
C ILE A 99 -21.14 9.03 5.86
N TRP A 100 -22.30 8.44 5.55
CA TRP A 100 -23.62 8.91 5.99
C TRP A 100 -23.74 9.26 7.49
N PRO A 101 -23.19 8.48 8.45
CA PRO A 101 -23.29 8.81 9.88
C PRO A 101 -22.60 10.13 10.27
N GLU A 102 -21.58 10.56 9.51
CA GLU A 102 -20.79 11.77 9.77
C GLU A 102 -21.15 12.92 8.80
N PHE A 103 -22.25 12.80 8.05
CA PHE A 103 -22.62 13.74 6.98
C PHE A 103 -22.68 15.20 7.44
N PHE A 104 -23.27 15.48 8.61
CA PHE A 104 -23.35 16.85 9.15
C PHE A 104 -21.97 17.42 9.51
N SER A 105 -21.13 16.64 10.20
CA SER A 105 -19.75 17.03 10.52
C SER A 105 -18.93 17.29 9.25
N LEU A 106 -19.12 16.44 8.23
CA LEU A 106 -18.48 16.58 6.93
C LEU A 106 -18.94 17.83 6.19
N ALA A 107 -20.25 18.13 6.20
CA ALA A 107 -20.81 19.34 5.60
C ALA A 107 -20.25 20.61 6.26
N CYS A 108 -20.13 20.65 7.59
CA CYS A 108 -19.48 21.74 8.31
C CYS A 108 -18.00 21.91 7.91
N ALA A 109 -17.25 20.81 7.77
CA ALA A 109 -15.87 20.86 7.29
C ALA A 109 -15.75 21.34 5.83
N VAL A 110 -16.68 20.93 4.96
CA VAL A 110 -16.77 21.39 3.57
C VAL A 110 -17.06 22.89 3.49
N LEU A 111 -18.02 23.39 4.28
CA LEU A 111 -18.33 24.83 4.36
C LEU A 111 -17.15 25.64 4.91
N GLY A 112 -16.44 25.13 5.92
CA GLY A 112 -15.22 25.77 6.45
C GLY A 112 -14.05 25.77 5.46
N ALA A 113 -13.90 24.72 4.64
CA ALA A 113 -12.91 24.68 3.57
C ALA A 113 -13.25 25.66 2.44
N LEU A 114 -14.53 25.82 2.10
CA LEU A 114 -15.01 26.79 1.12
C LEU A 114 -14.88 28.24 1.61
N SER A 115 -15.15 28.54 2.88
CA SER A 115 -14.93 29.88 3.43
C SER A 115 -13.44 30.24 3.49
N ALA A 116 -12.57 29.30 3.86
CA ALA A 116 -11.13 29.46 3.75
C ALA A 116 -10.66 29.64 2.29
N ALA A 117 -11.28 28.96 1.32
CA ALA A 117 -11.00 29.17 -0.11
C ALA A 117 -11.43 30.57 -0.58
N ALA A 118 -12.61 31.03 -0.18
CA ALA A 118 -13.11 32.38 -0.48
C ALA A 118 -12.18 33.48 0.07
N MET A 119 -11.72 33.35 1.32
CA MET A 119 -10.75 34.29 1.89
C MET A 119 -9.43 34.31 1.09
N ASN A 120 -8.93 33.16 0.63
CA ASN A 120 -7.74 33.10 -0.24
C ASN A 120 -7.92 33.82 -1.59
N ILE A 121 -9.15 33.91 -2.13
CA ILE A 121 -9.44 34.64 -3.38
C ILE A 121 -9.53 36.15 -3.11
N LEU A 122 -10.02 36.56 -1.94
CA LEU A 122 -10.17 37.97 -1.55
C LEU A 122 -8.86 38.62 -1.09
N ILE A 123 -7.97 37.87 -0.43
CA ILE A 123 -6.69 38.39 0.10
C ILE A 123 -5.84 39.13 -0.96
N PRO A 124 -5.62 38.60 -2.19
CA PRO A 124 -4.91 39.32 -3.24
C PRO A 124 -5.57 40.64 -3.65
N ILE A 125 -6.91 40.72 -3.62
CA ILE A 125 -7.67 41.93 -3.97
C ILE A 125 -7.50 42.98 -2.86
N TYR A 126 -7.65 42.60 -1.59
CA TYR A 126 -7.41 43.49 -0.45
C TYR A 126 -5.95 43.95 -0.36
N LEU A 127 -4.99 43.11 -0.77
CA LEU A 127 -3.60 43.49 -0.90
C LEU A 127 -3.38 44.53 -2.02
N GLY A 128 -4.14 44.41 -3.12
CA GLY A 128 -4.19 45.44 -4.17
C GLY A 128 -4.75 46.77 -3.66
N GLU A 129 -5.89 46.77 -2.97
CA GLU A 129 -6.46 47.97 -2.33
C GLU A 129 -5.45 48.63 -1.35
N PHE A 130 -4.74 47.82 -0.57
CA PHE A 130 -3.72 48.28 0.38
C PHE A 130 -2.51 48.92 -0.31
N VAL A 131 -1.99 48.31 -1.39
CA VAL A 131 -0.88 48.87 -2.17
C VAL A 131 -1.29 50.15 -2.90
N GLU A 132 -2.52 50.22 -3.40
CA GLU A 132 -3.07 51.45 -3.99
C GLU A 132 -3.20 52.58 -2.95
N ALA A 133 -3.67 52.27 -1.74
CA ALA A 133 -3.73 53.22 -0.64
C ALA A 133 -2.34 53.76 -0.24
N ILE A 134 -1.31 52.90 -0.18
CA ILE A 134 0.07 53.32 0.08
C ILE A 134 0.61 54.21 -1.05
N ALA A 135 0.33 53.89 -2.31
CA ALA A 135 0.74 54.72 -3.45
C ALA A 135 0.12 56.12 -3.40
N LEU A 136 -1.14 56.23 -2.94
CA LEU A 136 -1.81 57.51 -2.72
C LEU A 136 -1.28 58.27 -1.50
N TRP A 137 -0.91 57.57 -0.41
CA TRP A 137 -0.26 58.16 0.77
C TRP A 137 1.07 58.80 0.45
N SER A 138 1.87 58.21 -0.44
CA SER A 138 3.14 58.78 -0.89
C SER A 138 2.97 60.10 -1.66
N ASN A 139 1.74 60.51 -2.00
CA ASN A 139 1.43 61.62 -2.89
C ASN A 139 0.52 62.70 -2.25
N ARG A 140 0.00 62.49 -1.03
CA ARG A 140 -0.78 63.47 -0.25
C ARG A 140 -0.65 63.23 1.26
N ASP A 141 -0.52 64.30 2.04
CA ASP A 141 -0.35 64.31 3.52
C ASP A 141 -1.59 63.85 4.35
N GLY A 142 -2.29 62.80 3.91
CA GLY A 142 -3.57 62.35 4.45
C GLY A 142 -3.53 60.99 5.15
N ILE A 143 -2.94 60.96 6.36
CA ILE A 143 -2.73 59.75 7.20
C ILE A 143 -4.04 58.96 7.48
N SER A 144 -5.21 59.60 7.43
CA SER A 144 -6.51 58.99 7.77
C SER A 144 -7.09 58.01 6.74
N SER A 145 -6.53 57.91 5.54
CA SER A 145 -7.22 57.29 4.38
C SER A 145 -6.99 55.78 4.16
N GLY A 146 -5.93 55.17 4.72
CA GLY A 146 -5.54 53.77 4.46
C GLY A 146 -5.61 52.82 5.67
N ALA A 147 -6.14 53.28 6.80
CA ALA A 147 -6.44 52.40 7.93
C ALA A 147 -7.47 51.30 7.57
N LEU A 148 -8.45 51.63 6.71
CA LEU A 148 -9.52 50.71 6.32
C LEU A 148 -9.04 49.51 5.48
N PRO A 149 -8.26 49.65 4.38
CA PRO A 149 -7.70 48.50 3.66
C PRO A 149 -6.78 47.63 4.53
N THR A 150 -5.98 48.25 5.40
CA THR A 150 -5.10 47.54 6.35
C THR A 150 -5.92 46.68 7.31
N LEU A 151 -7.00 47.23 7.88
CA LEU A 151 -7.90 46.51 8.77
C LEU A 151 -8.65 45.37 8.04
N LYS A 152 -9.16 45.60 6.82
CA LYS A 152 -9.78 44.55 5.99
C LYS A 152 -8.83 43.36 5.81
N LEU A 153 -7.58 43.62 5.43
CA LEU A 153 -6.56 42.61 5.16
C LEU A 153 -6.17 41.82 6.43
N PHE A 154 -6.01 42.51 7.57
CA PHE A 154 -5.79 41.87 8.87
C PHE A 154 -6.96 40.95 9.28
N VAL A 155 -8.20 41.46 9.19
CA VAL A 155 -9.42 40.68 9.49
C VAL A 155 -9.53 39.47 8.56
N ALA A 156 -9.22 39.61 7.26
CA ALA A 156 -9.24 38.50 6.31
C ALA A 156 -8.25 37.38 6.70
N TYR A 157 -7.03 37.71 7.16
CA TYR A 157 -6.08 36.70 7.66
C TYR A 157 -6.54 36.02 8.96
N VAL A 158 -7.15 36.77 9.89
CA VAL A 158 -7.70 36.19 11.13
C VAL A 158 -8.85 35.23 10.80
N VAL A 159 -9.81 35.66 9.98
CA VAL A 159 -10.94 34.82 9.53
C VAL A 159 -10.46 33.58 8.78
N GLN A 160 -9.50 33.74 7.85
CA GLN A 160 -8.88 32.62 7.14
C GLN A 160 -8.22 31.63 8.10
N SER A 161 -7.50 32.11 9.12
CA SER A 161 -6.80 31.27 10.10
C SER A 161 -7.77 30.48 10.97
N VAL A 162 -8.81 31.13 11.50
CA VAL A 162 -9.86 30.49 12.31
C VAL A 162 -10.66 29.48 11.49
N ALA A 163 -11.06 29.83 10.25
CA ALA A 163 -11.73 28.91 9.34
C ALA A 163 -10.85 27.68 9.04
N THR A 164 -9.55 27.91 8.76
CA THR A 164 -8.58 26.84 8.45
C THR A 164 -8.38 25.90 9.63
N PHE A 165 -8.20 26.42 10.84
CA PHE A 165 -8.10 25.61 12.05
C PHE A 165 -9.36 24.79 12.31
N SER A 166 -10.53 25.42 12.21
CA SER A 166 -11.84 24.77 12.43
C SER A 166 -12.07 23.62 11.45
N TYR A 167 -11.98 23.86 10.13
CA TYR A 167 -12.29 22.84 9.14
C TYR A 167 -11.30 21.67 9.17
N ILE A 168 -10.01 21.93 9.39
CA ILE A 168 -9.00 20.87 9.51
C ILE A 168 -9.26 20.00 10.74
N SER A 169 -9.64 20.60 11.87
CA SER A 169 -9.91 19.88 13.12
C SER A 169 -11.15 18.98 13.03
N VAL A 170 -12.24 19.49 12.46
CA VAL A 170 -13.46 18.70 12.22
C VAL A 170 -13.17 17.56 11.23
N LEU A 171 -12.49 17.85 10.12
CA LEU A 171 -12.13 16.84 9.11
C LEU A 171 -11.16 15.77 9.64
N ALA A 172 -10.25 16.13 10.56
CA ALA A 172 -9.38 15.18 11.24
C ALA A 172 -10.19 14.21 12.12
N SER A 173 -11.14 14.75 12.90
CA SER A 173 -12.03 13.95 13.75
C SER A 173 -12.90 12.98 12.93
N VAL A 174 -13.56 13.48 11.88
CA VAL A 174 -14.37 12.65 10.96
C VAL A 174 -13.53 11.55 10.30
N GLY A 175 -12.34 11.90 9.82
CA GLY A 175 -11.43 10.93 9.21
C GLY A 175 -10.98 9.82 10.16
N GLU A 176 -10.80 10.10 11.45
CA GLU A 176 -10.45 9.07 12.43
C GLU A 176 -11.64 8.20 12.83
N ARG A 177 -12.86 8.77 12.95
CA ARG A 177 -14.08 7.98 13.19
C ARG A 177 -14.39 7.00 12.05
N ILE A 178 -14.22 7.44 10.80
CA ILE A 178 -14.34 6.56 9.62
C ILE A 178 -13.31 5.44 9.67
N ALA A 179 -12.04 5.75 9.99
CA ALA A 179 -10.99 4.74 10.10
C ALA A 179 -11.19 3.76 11.28
N PHE A 180 -11.74 4.24 12.40
CA PHE A 180 -12.14 3.41 13.54
C PHE A 180 -13.24 2.43 13.14
N LYS A 181 -14.30 2.90 12.46
CA LYS A 181 -15.36 2.04 11.94
C LYS A 181 -14.82 0.98 10.99
N LEU A 182 -14.05 1.39 9.97
CA LEU A 182 -13.43 0.47 9.00
C LEU A 182 -12.56 -0.59 9.68
N ARG A 183 -11.77 -0.25 10.69
CA ARG A 183 -10.92 -1.23 11.41
C ARG A 183 -11.75 -2.26 12.16
N ASN A 184 -12.81 -1.83 12.86
CA ASN A 184 -13.68 -2.75 13.59
C ASN A 184 -14.48 -3.65 12.63
N ASP A 185 -15.03 -3.07 11.56
CA ASP A 185 -15.78 -3.83 10.55
C ASP A 185 -14.86 -4.83 9.83
N LEU A 186 -13.65 -4.44 9.42
CA LEU A 186 -12.65 -5.34 8.83
C LEU A 186 -12.23 -6.45 9.79
N LEU A 187 -11.84 -6.12 11.02
CA LEU A 187 -11.36 -7.12 11.99
C LEU A 187 -12.46 -8.12 12.35
N LYS A 188 -13.69 -7.63 12.55
CA LYS A 188 -14.87 -8.46 12.76
C LYS A 188 -15.06 -9.42 11.58
N THR A 189 -15.07 -8.90 10.35
CA THR A 189 -15.27 -9.70 9.15
C THR A 189 -14.17 -10.75 8.96
N ILE A 190 -12.89 -10.37 9.10
CA ILE A 190 -11.75 -11.28 8.96
C ILE A 190 -11.85 -12.43 9.98
N ILE A 191 -12.10 -12.15 11.27
CA ILE A 191 -12.13 -13.19 12.32
C ILE A 191 -13.30 -14.17 12.15
N HIS A 192 -14.41 -13.77 11.50
CA HIS A 192 -15.57 -14.65 11.28
C HIS A 192 -15.46 -15.54 10.04
N ASN A 193 -14.42 -15.39 9.21
CA ASN A 193 -14.20 -16.24 8.06
C ASN A 193 -13.77 -17.67 8.44
N GLU A 194 -14.02 -18.62 7.54
CA GLU A 194 -13.57 -20.00 7.65
C GLU A 194 -12.05 -20.15 7.52
N VAL A 195 -11.49 -21.27 7.99
CA VAL A 195 -10.03 -21.51 7.96
C VAL A 195 -9.50 -21.58 6.52
N ALA A 196 -10.29 -22.11 5.58
CA ALA A 196 -9.96 -22.12 4.15
C ALA A 196 -9.71 -20.72 3.54
N TYR A 197 -10.31 -19.66 4.11
CA TYR A 197 -10.00 -18.29 3.71
C TYR A 197 -8.56 -17.91 4.07
N PHE A 198 -8.08 -18.32 5.25
CA PHE A 198 -6.71 -18.06 5.72
C PHE A 198 -5.66 -18.96 5.05
N ASP A 199 -6.02 -20.17 4.61
CA ASP A 199 -5.15 -21.00 3.77
C ASP A 199 -4.86 -20.36 2.41
N THR A 200 -5.85 -19.64 1.87
CA THR A 200 -5.77 -19.00 0.53
C THR A 200 -5.27 -17.56 0.59
N HIS A 201 -5.42 -16.87 1.72
CA HIS A 201 -5.04 -15.47 1.91
C HIS A 201 -3.88 -15.32 2.89
N ASN A 202 -2.78 -14.72 2.44
CA ASN A 202 -1.64 -14.40 3.31
C ASN A 202 -2.06 -13.42 4.42
N SER A 203 -1.94 -13.86 5.68
CA SER A 203 -2.28 -13.08 6.89
C SER A 203 -1.61 -11.69 6.95
N GLY A 204 -0.40 -11.54 6.41
CA GLY A 204 0.27 -10.24 6.29
C GLY A 204 -0.53 -9.24 5.45
N LYS A 205 -1.09 -9.67 4.32
CA LYS A 205 -1.95 -8.82 3.47
C LYS A 205 -3.26 -8.41 4.15
N LEU A 206 -3.79 -9.27 5.02
CA LEU A 206 -4.97 -8.97 5.83
C LEU A 206 -4.64 -7.92 6.93
N ILE A 207 -3.46 -8.01 7.53
CA ILE A 207 -2.94 -7.01 8.49
C ILE A 207 -2.66 -5.67 7.78
N ASP A 208 -2.08 -5.68 6.58
CA ASP A 208 -1.88 -4.48 5.76
C ASP A 208 -3.22 -3.81 5.39
N SER A 209 -4.23 -4.61 5.05
CA SER A 209 -5.59 -4.14 4.77
C SER A 209 -6.21 -3.43 5.98
N LEU A 210 -5.99 -3.95 7.19
CA LEU A 210 -6.47 -3.37 8.44
C LEU A 210 -5.71 -2.08 8.85
N THR A 211 -4.43 -1.98 8.49
CA THR A 211 -3.52 -0.94 9.01
C THR A 211 -3.13 0.08 7.93
N ALA A 212 -2.27 -0.32 6.99
CA ALA A 212 -1.70 0.53 5.95
C ALA A 212 -2.75 1.04 4.95
N ASP A 213 -3.69 0.20 4.54
CA ASP A 213 -4.74 0.60 3.59
C ASP A 213 -5.76 1.56 4.21
N VAL A 214 -6.26 1.26 5.41
CA VAL A 214 -7.15 2.18 6.14
C VAL A 214 -6.47 3.53 6.37
N GLN A 215 -5.18 3.54 6.73
CA GLN A 215 -4.41 4.77 6.90
C GLN A 215 -4.24 5.53 5.58
N THR A 216 -3.97 4.82 4.47
CA THR A 216 -3.83 5.41 3.13
C THR A 216 -5.15 6.02 2.64
N PHE A 217 -6.26 5.30 2.79
CA PHE A 217 -7.60 5.80 2.48
C PHE A 217 -7.95 7.02 3.34
N LYS A 218 -7.78 6.97 4.67
CA LYS A 218 -8.01 8.12 5.57
C LYS A 218 -7.19 9.34 5.15
N SER A 219 -5.93 9.15 4.78
CA SER A 219 -5.06 10.24 4.33
C SER A 219 -5.56 10.86 3.01
N ALA A 220 -5.85 10.03 2.01
CA ALA A 220 -6.36 10.46 0.71
C ALA A 220 -7.74 11.16 0.82
N PHE A 221 -8.64 10.65 1.66
CA PHE A 221 -9.95 11.27 1.93
C PHE A 221 -9.79 12.68 2.52
N LYS A 222 -8.97 12.83 3.57
CA LYS A 222 -8.70 14.15 4.18
C LYS A 222 -8.05 15.11 3.18
N GLN A 223 -7.13 14.64 2.33
CA GLN A 223 -6.50 15.48 1.30
C GLN A 223 -7.48 15.86 0.17
N CYS A 224 -8.39 14.97 -0.23
CA CYS A 224 -9.44 15.26 -1.21
C CYS A 224 -10.29 16.48 -0.81
N ILE A 225 -10.69 16.53 0.46
CA ILE A 225 -11.55 17.61 0.98
C ILE A 225 -10.71 18.85 1.32
N SER A 226 -9.62 18.71 2.09
CA SER A 226 -8.83 19.85 2.55
C SER A 226 -8.05 20.57 1.44
N ILE A 227 -7.55 19.80 0.47
CA ILE A 227 -6.74 20.32 -0.65
C ILE A 227 -7.58 20.35 -1.92
N GLY A 228 -8.24 19.26 -2.29
CA GLY A 228 -8.94 19.14 -3.58
C GLY A 228 -10.03 20.16 -3.77
N LEU A 229 -10.98 20.23 -2.84
CA LEU A 229 -12.05 21.22 -2.88
C LEU A 229 -11.49 22.65 -2.85
N ARG A 230 -10.63 22.95 -1.87
CA ARG A 230 -10.02 24.28 -1.68
C ARG A 230 -9.27 24.75 -2.93
N SER A 231 -8.35 23.93 -3.46
CA SER A 231 -7.52 24.27 -4.61
C SER A 231 -8.33 24.37 -5.90
N THR A 232 -9.39 23.55 -6.07
CA THR A 232 -10.31 23.67 -7.22
C THR A 232 -11.10 24.98 -7.15
N THR A 233 -11.68 25.30 -6.00
CA THR A 233 -12.39 26.58 -5.77
C THR A 233 -11.47 27.78 -5.96
N GLN A 234 -10.23 27.70 -5.47
CA GLN A 234 -9.20 28.73 -5.67
C GLN A 234 -8.84 28.92 -7.15
N ILE A 235 -8.60 27.85 -7.92
CA ILE A 235 -8.25 27.98 -9.34
C ILE A 235 -9.40 28.63 -10.11
N LEU A 236 -10.65 28.18 -9.91
CA LEU A 236 -11.82 28.75 -10.57
C LEU A 236 -12.04 30.22 -10.16
N GLY A 237 -12.10 30.50 -8.85
CA GLY A 237 -12.34 31.86 -8.35
C GLY A 237 -11.24 32.85 -8.70
N SER A 238 -9.96 32.44 -8.61
CA SER A 238 -8.83 33.26 -9.02
C SER A 238 -8.79 33.46 -10.54
N PHE A 239 -9.20 32.48 -11.35
CA PHE A 239 -9.32 32.65 -12.82
C PHE A 239 -10.37 33.71 -13.19
N PHE A 240 -11.55 33.66 -12.57
CA PHE A 240 -12.56 34.71 -12.74
C PHE A 240 -12.10 36.08 -12.21
N SER A 241 -11.34 36.11 -11.10
CA SER A 241 -10.70 37.33 -10.57
C SER A 241 -9.71 37.95 -11.57
N LEU A 242 -8.80 37.16 -12.17
CA LEU A 242 -7.86 37.66 -13.18
C LEU A 242 -8.57 38.25 -14.41
N LEU A 243 -9.61 37.57 -14.92
CA LEU A 243 -10.44 38.07 -16.01
C LEU A 243 -11.15 39.39 -15.66
N SER A 244 -11.53 39.57 -14.39
CA SER A 244 -12.19 40.79 -13.90
C SER A 244 -11.21 41.95 -13.69
N ILE A 245 -9.94 41.67 -13.43
CA ILE A 245 -8.87 42.68 -13.27
C ILE A 245 -8.36 43.16 -14.64
N SER A 246 -7.95 42.23 -15.52
CA SER A 246 -7.48 42.58 -16.87
C SER A 246 -7.56 41.36 -17.81
N PRO A 247 -8.49 41.37 -18.79
CA PRO A 247 -8.55 40.34 -19.83
C PRO A 247 -7.27 40.25 -20.65
N MET A 248 -6.60 41.38 -20.90
CA MET A 248 -5.38 41.44 -21.73
C MET A 248 -4.19 40.74 -21.06
N LEU A 249 -3.93 41.03 -19.77
CA LEU A 249 -2.88 40.33 -19.01
C LEU A 249 -3.20 38.84 -18.84
N THR A 250 -4.48 38.51 -18.63
CA THR A 250 -4.94 37.11 -18.54
C THR A 250 -4.69 36.36 -19.85
N GLY A 251 -4.92 37.00 -21.01
CA GLY A 251 -4.62 36.44 -22.33
C GLY A 251 -3.12 36.18 -22.53
N THR A 252 -2.25 37.12 -22.14
CA THR A 252 -0.79 36.93 -22.18
C THR A 252 -0.35 35.74 -21.33
N LEU A 253 -0.88 35.61 -20.11
CA LEU A 253 -0.59 34.47 -19.23
C LEU A 253 -1.10 33.16 -19.85
N LEU A 254 -2.34 33.11 -20.34
CA LEU A 254 -2.94 31.92 -20.94
C LEU A 254 -2.16 31.45 -22.19
N SER A 255 -1.63 32.37 -22.99
CA SER A 255 -0.78 32.09 -24.15
C SER A 255 0.55 31.41 -23.77
N SER A 256 1.09 31.69 -22.57
CA SER A 256 2.34 31.05 -22.10
C SER A 256 2.16 29.61 -21.61
N LEU A 257 0.96 29.24 -21.15
CA LEU A 257 0.71 27.95 -20.51
C LEU A 257 0.93 26.74 -21.43
N PRO A 258 0.45 26.69 -22.70
CA PRO A 258 0.66 25.54 -23.58
C PRO A 258 2.14 25.18 -23.77
N CYS A 259 3.01 26.19 -23.89
CA CYS A 259 4.46 25.99 -24.01
C CYS A 259 5.03 25.35 -22.75
N MET A 260 4.68 25.87 -21.57
CA MET A 260 5.11 25.32 -20.28
C MET A 260 4.59 23.90 -20.06
N PHE A 261 3.34 23.60 -20.41
CA PHE A 261 2.77 22.26 -20.32
C PHE A 261 3.44 21.26 -21.27
N LEU A 262 3.75 21.66 -22.50
CA LEU A 262 4.40 20.79 -23.49
C LEU A 262 5.81 20.39 -23.02
N ILE A 263 6.63 21.38 -22.65
CA ILE A 263 8.00 21.15 -22.14
C ILE A 263 7.95 20.31 -20.85
N GLY A 264 7.04 20.68 -19.93
CA GLY A 264 6.88 19.99 -18.65
C GLY A 264 6.44 18.53 -18.80
N SER A 265 5.55 18.23 -19.76
CA SER A 265 5.10 16.87 -20.06
C SER A 265 6.21 16.02 -20.67
N LEU A 266 6.96 16.56 -21.63
CA LEU A 266 8.09 15.86 -22.26
C LEU A 266 9.14 15.47 -21.22
N MET A 267 9.60 16.41 -20.39
CA MET A 267 10.53 16.10 -19.30
C MET A 267 9.93 15.14 -18.26
N GLY A 268 8.66 15.36 -17.90
CA GLY A 268 7.95 14.55 -16.91
C GLY A 268 7.81 13.07 -17.29
N THR A 269 7.65 12.74 -18.58
CA THR A 269 7.58 11.34 -19.02
C THR A 269 8.92 10.61 -18.85
N GLU A 270 10.04 11.24 -19.16
CA GLU A 270 11.38 10.66 -18.91
C GLU A 270 11.74 10.58 -17.43
N LEU A 271 11.44 11.62 -16.64
CA LEU A 271 11.61 11.57 -15.18
C LEU A 271 10.79 10.42 -14.56
N ARG A 272 9.57 10.18 -15.04
CA ARG A 272 8.73 9.05 -14.60
C ARG A 272 9.35 7.70 -14.97
N ARG A 273 9.93 7.55 -16.17
CA ARG A 273 10.64 6.34 -16.60
C ARG A 273 11.88 6.07 -15.76
N LEU A 274 12.69 7.10 -15.48
CA LEU A 274 13.86 6.98 -14.58
C LEU A 274 13.43 6.63 -13.16
N SER A 275 12.39 7.28 -12.63
CA SER A 275 11.83 6.98 -11.31
C SER A 275 11.35 5.54 -11.18
N GLN A 276 10.67 4.99 -12.19
CA GLN A 276 10.28 3.58 -12.21
C GLN A 276 11.48 2.62 -12.19
N LYS A 277 12.53 2.91 -12.97
CA LYS A 277 13.78 2.11 -12.96
C LYS A 277 14.49 2.18 -11.61
N ALA A 278 14.64 3.38 -11.04
CA ALA A 278 15.27 3.60 -9.74
C ALA A 278 14.49 2.88 -8.61
N GLN A 279 13.16 2.95 -8.62
CA GLN A 279 12.32 2.26 -7.64
C GLN A 279 12.39 0.73 -7.79
N SER A 280 12.40 0.21 -9.03
CA SER A 280 12.57 -1.23 -9.28
C SER A 280 13.91 -1.73 -8.75
N GLN A 281 15.00 -1.01 -9.03
CA GLN A 281 16.34 -1.35 -8.58
C GLN A 281 16.47 -1.28 -7.04
N HIS A 282 15.81 -0.29 -6.40
CA HIS A 282 15.73 -0.22 -4.94
C HIS A 282 14.98 -1.42 -4.36
N SER A 283 13.87 -1.85 -4.98
CA SER A 283 13.13 -3.04 -4.57
C SER A 283 13.99 -4.31 -4.64
N THR A 284 14.82 -4.47 -5.68
CA THR A 284 15.74 -5.61 -5.81
C THR A 284 16.74 -5.65 -4.66
N ALA A 285 17.32 -4.50 -4.27
CA ALA A 285 18.21 -4.41 -3.12
C ALA A 285 17.48 -4.74 -1.80
N SER A 286 16.26 -4.24 -1.61
CA SER A 286 15.43 -4.56 -0.44
C SER A 286 15.13 -6.06 -0.34
N SER A 287 14.82 -6.74 -1.45
CA SER A 287 14.57 -8.20 -1.45
C SER A 287 15.78 -9.02 -1.03
N ILE A 288 17.01 -8.62 -1.39
CA ILE A 288 18.24 -9.30 -0.92
C ILE A 288 18.39 -9.18 0.61
N ALA A 289 18.07 -8.01 1.17
CA ALA A 289 18.09 -7.81 2.61
C ALA A 289 16.98 -8.62 3.32
N GLU A 290 15.78 -8.65 2.75
CA GLU A 290 14.65 -9.45 3.25
C GLU A 290 14.97 -10.96 3.25
N GLU A 291 15.52 -11.50 2.16
CA GLU A 291 16.00 -12.88 2.06
C GLU A 291 17.06 -13.17 3.13
N SER A 292 18.03 -12.27 3.28
CA SER A 292 19.13 -12.40 4.25
C SER A 292 18.65 -12.40 5.70
N PHE A 293 17.66 -11.58 6.06
CA PHE A 293 17.08 -11.56 7.40
C PHE A 293 16.16 -12.76 7.65
N THR A 294 15.33 -13.13 6.67
CA THR A 294 14.42 -14.29 6.75
C THR A 294 15.21 -15.58 6.94
N HIS A 295 16.37 -15.70 6.30
CA HIS A 295 17.24 -16.87 6.38
C HIS A 295 18.53 -16.62 7.18
N ILE A 296 18.52 -15.68 8.15
CA ILE A 296 19.71 -15.27 8.91
C ILE A 296 20.44 -16.45 9.60
N ARG A 297 19.69 -17.46 10.06
CA ARG A 297 20.27 -18.70 10.63
C ARG A 297 21.07 -19.48 9.60
N SER A 298 20.61 -19.56 8.35
CA SER A 298 21.31 -20.23 7.24
C SER A 298 22.53 -19.44 6.80
N VAL A 299 22.42 -18.11 6.69
CA VAL A 299 23.56 -17.22 6.39
C VAL A 299 24.67 -17.39 7.42
N LYS A 300 24.31 -17.43 8.71
CA LYS A 300 25.25 -17.65 9.83
C LYS A 300 25.82 -19.07 9.87
N ALA A 301 25.01 -20.10 9.61
CA ALA A 301 25.46 -21.50 9.62
C ALA A 301 26.45 -21.81 8.48
N LEU A 302 26.38 -21.07 7.38
CA LEU A 302 27.26 -21.22 6.21
C LEU A 302 28.36 -20.14 6.14
N SER A 303 28.45 -19.24 7.13
CA SER A 303 29.40 -18.12 7.19
C SER A 303 29.43 -17.26 5.91
N MET A 304 28.25 -16.95 5.35
CA MET A 304 28.09 -16.23 4.08
C MET A 304 27.82 -14.73 4.22
N GLU A 305 28.14 -14.12 5.37
CA GLU A 305 27.83 -12.70 5.64
C GLU A 305 28.45 -11.76 4.60
N GLU A 306 29.75 -11.89 4.32
CA GLU A 306 30.45 -11.03 3.35
C GLU A 306 29.89 -11.18 1.94
N LEU A 307 29.49 -12.40 1.53
CA LEU A 307 28.87 -12.64 0.22
C LEU A 307 27.52 -11.91 0.08
N GLN A 308 26.71 -11.88 1.14
CA GLN A 308 25.44 -11.16 1.10
C GLN A 308 25.64 -9.63 1.19
N LEU A 309 26.65 -9.17 1.93
CA LEU A 309 27.05 -7.76 1.96
C LEU A 309 27.53 -7.28 0.59
N GLU A 310 28.33 -8.07 -0.12
CA GLU A 310 28.80 -7.76 -1.48
C GLU A 310 27.64 -7.71 -2.49
N ARG A 311 26.74 -8.71 -2.48
CA ARG A 311 25.52 -8.70 -3.31
C ARG A 311 24.63 -7.48 -3.06
N TYR A 312 24.40 -7.14 -1.79
CA TYR A 312 23.62 -5.96 -1.43
C TYR A 312 24.32 -4.66 -1.86
N ARG A 313 25.65 -4.60 -1.74
CA ARG A 313 26.46 -3.46 -2.21
C ARG A 313 26.36 -3.25 -3.72
N ASP A 314 26.42 -4.32 -4.52
CA ASP A 314 26.32 -4.22 -5.98
C ASP A 314 24.95 -3.69 -6.44
N GLU A 315 23.86 -4.21 -5.87
CA GLU A 315 22.51 -3.73 -6.22
C GLU A 315 22.22 -2.32 -5.67
N THR A 316 22.82 -1.94 -4.54
CA THR A 316 22.69 -0.57 -4.00
C THR A 316 23.54 0.46 -4.74
N GLU A 317 24.72 0.11 -5.27
CA GLU A 317 25.49 1.04 -6.13
C GLU A 317 24.77 1.29 -7.47
N LYS A 318 24.13 0.26 -8.04
CA LYS A 318 23.21 0.43 -9.19
C LYS A 318 22.02 1.33 -8.84
N ALA A 319 21.40 1.11 -7.68
CA ALA A 319 20.29 1.94 -7.20
C ALA A 319 20.73 3.40 -7.00
N ARG A 320 21.93 3.62 -6.45
CA ARG A 320 22.54 4.93 -6.27
C ARG A 320 22.73 5.65 -7.60
N ALA A 321 23.36 5.02 -8.58
CA ALA A 321 23.61 5.63 -9.89
C ALA A 321 22.30 6.07 -10.59
N LEU A 322 21.23 5.26 -10.50
CA LEU A 322 19.91 5.60 -11.03
C LEU A 322 19.24 6.75 -10.25
N ASN A 323 19.38 6.78 -8.92
CA ASN A 323 18.84 7.86 -8.10
C ASN A 323 19.61 9.18 -8.25
N GLU A 324 20.94 9.15 -8.47
CA GLU A 324 21.73 10.33 -8.81
C GLU A 324 21.29 10.89 -10.17
N GLN A 325 21.13 10.05 -11.20
CA GLN A 325 20.59 10.46 -12.51
C GLN A 325 19.18 11.05 -12.41
N LEU A 326 18.28 10.42 -11.64
CA LEU A 326 16.95 10.94 -11.36
C LEU A 326 17.02 12.29 -10.64
N GLY A 327 17.91 12.44 -9.66
CA GLY A 327 18.15 13.67 -8.91
C GLY A 327 18.61 14.83 -9.81
N TYR A 328 19.56 14.58 -10.73
CA TYR A 328 19.95 15.57 -11.74
C TYR A 328 18.79 15.94 -12.67
N GLY A 329 17.98 14.97 -13.09
CA GLY A 329 16.77 15.21 -13.89
C GLY A 329 15.74 16.07 -13.17
N ILE A 330 15.46 15.80 -11.90
CA ILE A 330 14.58 16.59 -11.03
C ILE A 330 15.14 18.01 -10.84
N GLY A 331 16.44 18.14 -10.55
CA GLY A 331 17.10 19.43 -10.38
C GLY A 331 17.03 20.30 -11.64
N MET A 332 17.31 19.72 -12.82
CA MET A 332 17.19 20.41 -14.10
C MET A 332 15.73 20.82 -14.40
N PHE A 333 14.77 19.92 -14.18
CA PHE A 333 13.35 20.20 -14.36
C PHE A 333 12.87 21.33 -13.43
N GLN A 334 13.24 21.30 -12.15
CA GLN A 334 12.83 22.30 -11.17
C GLN A 334 13.50 23.65 -11.42
N GLY A 335 14.78 23.65 -11.81
CA GLY A 335 15.50 24.87 -12.20
C GLY A 335 14.90 25.53 -13.44
N LEU A 336 14.66 24.75 -14.50
CA LEU A 336 14.03 25.26 -15.73
C LEU A 336 12.60 25.74 -15.49
N SER A 337 11.81 24.99 -14.71
CA SER A 337 10.44 25.40 -14.34
C SER A 337 10.44 26.72 -13.58
N ASN A 338 11.33 26.88 -12.59
CA ASN A 338 11.44 28.11 -11.79
C ASN A 338 11.86 29.30 -12.68
N LEU A 339 12.82 29.12 -13.59
CA LEU A 339 13.20 30.12 -14.58
C LEU A 339 12.02 30.51 -15.48
N THR A 340 11.28 29.55 -16.02
CA THR A 340 10.10 29.81 -16.87
C THR A 340 9.01 30.57 -16.11
N LEU A 341 8.70 30.15 -14.87
CA LEU A 341 7.67 30.79 -14.04
C LEU A 341 8.03 32.23 -13.66
N ASN A 342 9.28 32.49 -13.26
CA ASN A 342 9.74 33.85 -13.00
C ASN A 342 9.80 34.69 -14.29
N GLY A 343 10.10 34.07 -15.44
CA GLY A 343 10.02 34.70 -16.75
C GLY A 343 8.60 35.14 -17.13
N VAL A 344 7.59 34.31 -16.82
CA VAL A 344 6.17 34.69 -16.98
C VAL A 344 5.80 35.85 -16.06
N VAL A 345 6.23 35.82 -14.79
CA VAL A 345 6.03 36.93 -13.83
C VAL A 345 6.67 38.24 -14.34
N LEU A 346 7.90 38.17 -14.87
CA LEU A 346 8.59 39.31 -15.46
C LEU A 346 7.87 39.84 -16.72
N GLY A 347 7.37 38.95 -17.58
CA GLY A 347 6.59 39.32 -18.76
C GLY A 347 5.26 40.01 -18.38
N VAL A 348 4.57 39.50 -17.37
CA VAL A 348 3.36 40.15 -16.81
C VAL A 348 3.68 41.51 -16.21
N LEU A 349 4.82 41.66 -15.51
CA LEU A 349 5.26 42.95 -14.97
C LEU A 349 5.60 43.95 -16.07
N TYR A 350 6.24 43.52 -17.16
CA TYR A 350 6.57 44.38 -18.31
C TYR A 350 5.32 44.87 -19.04
N VAL A 351 4.42 43.95 -19.42
CA VAL A 351 3.15 44.31 -20.09
C VAL A 351 2.26 45.12 -19.14
N GLY A 352 2.15 44.72 -17.88
CA GLY A 352 1.39 45.42 -16.84
C GLY A 352 1.90 46.84 -16.56
N GLY A 353 3.22 47.04 -16.53
CA GLY A 353 3.84 48.37 -16.38
C GLY A 353 3.54 49.28 -17.56
N HIS A 354 3.52 48.75 -18.79
CA HIS A 354 3.08 49.50 -19.97
C HIS A 354 1.57 49.83 -19.96
N LEU A 355 0.72 48.96 -19.39
CA LEU A 355 -0.70 49.27 -19.16
C LEU A 355 -0.90 50.35 -18.07
N ILE A 356 -0.08 50.34 -17.01
CA ILE A 356 -0.07 51.42 -16.00
C ILE A 356 0.34 52.75 -16.65
N TYR A 357 1.36 52.75 -17.52
CA TYR A 357 1.78 53.96 -18.23
C TYR A 357 0.70 54.57 -19.15
N ARG A 358 -0.29 53.78 -19.57
CA ARG A 358 -1.45 54.23 -20.37
C ARG A 358 -2.68 54.58 -19.54
N ASP A 359 -2.58 54.57 -18.22
CA ASP A 359 -3.71 54.69 -17.27
C ASP A 359 -4.81 53.62 -17.46
N GLU A 360 -4.51 52.52 -18.17
CA GLU A 360 -5.43 51.39 -18.41
C GLU A 360 -5.51 50.42 -17.21
N LEU A 361 -4.56 50.50 -16.27
CA LEU A 361 -4.45 49.62 -15.11
C LEU A 361 -3.84 50.36 -13.91
N ARG A 362 -4.30 50.09 -12.69
CA ARG A 362 -3.74 50.66 -11.46
C ARG A 362 -2.61 49.79 -10.89
N SER A 363 -1.68 50.40 -10.14
CA SER A 363 -0.58 49.70 -9.46
C SER A 363 -1.07 48.62 -8.48
N GLY A 364 -2.14 48.90 -7.72
CA GLY A 364 -2.78 47.92 -6.83
C GLY A 364 -3.40 46.74 -7.58
N GLN A 365 -4.02 46.99 -8.74
CA GLN A 365 -4.57 45.94 -9.61
C GLN A 365 -3.47 45.03 -10.18
N LEU A 366 -2.32 45.59 -10.58
CA LEU A 366 -1.18 44.78 -11.03
C LEU A 366 -0.61 43.91 -9.89
N MET A 367 -0.51 44.44 -8.67
CA MET A 367 -0.10 43.64 -7.50
C MET A 367 -1.09 42.51 -7.20
N ALA A 368 -2.39 42.80 -7.22
CA ALA A 368 -3.44 41.80 -7.05
C ALA A 368 -3.35 40.69 -8.13
N PHE A 369 -3.10 41.07 -9.39
CA PHE A 369 -2.92 40.14 -10.50
C PHE A 369 -1.71 39.20 -10.28
N LEU A 370 -0.56 39.75 -9.87
CA LEU A 370 0.67 38.98 -9.63
C LEU A 370 0.50 37.97 -8.48
N VAL A 371 -0.09 38.38 -7.35
CA VAL A 371 -0.30 37.49 -6.19
C VAL A 371 -1.41 36.46 -6.46
N THR A 372 -2.45 36.82 -7.21
CA THR A 372 -3.48 35.88 -7.68
C THR A 372 -2.87 34.83 -8.60
N THR A 373 -1.98 35.23 -9.52
CA THR A 373 -1.24 34.33 -10.41
C THR A 373 -0.38 33.31 -9.65
N GLN A 374 0.41 33.76 -8.67
CA GLN A 374 1.18 32.86 -7.81
C GLN A 374 0.28 31.92 -6.98
N THR A 375 -0.91 32.38 -6.59
CA THR A 375 -1.88 31.57 -5.85
C THR A 375 -2.42 30.43 -6.72
N ILE A 376 -2.81 30.71 -7.98
CA ILE A 376 -3.21 29.68 -8.96
C ILE A 376 -2.09 28.65 -9.14
N GLN A 377 -0.85 29.10 -9.35
CA GLN A 377 0.31 28.21 -9.51
C GLN A 377 0.48 27.24 -8.33
N ARG A 378 0.37 27.73 -7.08
CA ARG A 378 0.45 26.90 -5.87
C ARG A 378 -0.73 25.90 -5.80
N SER A 379 -1.95 26.34 -6.12
CA SER A 379 -3.14 25.48 -6.09
C SER A 379 -3.11 24.40 -7.18
N MET A 380 -2.57 24.70 -8.37
CA MET A 380 -2.37 23.70 -9.43
C MET A 380 -1.34 22.63 -9.05
N ALA A 381 -0.21 23.04 -8.44
CA ALA A 381 0.78 22.10 -7.91
C ALA A 381 0.19 21.18 -6.82
N GLN A 382 -0.66 21.74 -5.95
CA GLN A 382 -1.38 20.98 -4.92
C GLN A 382 -2.37 19.96 -5.51
N LEU A 383 -3.12 20.31 -6.57
CA LEU A 383 -3.99 19.34 -7.27
C LEU A 383 -3.21 18.21 -7.96
N SER A 384 -2.05 18.52 -8.55
CA SER A 384 -1.18 17.51 -9.17
C SER A 384 -0.70 16.46 -8.15
N LEU A 385 -0.28 16.90 -6.96
CA LEU A 385 0.07 16.01 -5.85
C LEU A 385 -1.13 15.20 -5.36
N LEU A 386 -2.31 15.83 -5.27
CA LEU A 386 -3.54 15.17 -4.83
C LEU A 386 -3.96 14.03 -5.77
N PHE A 387 -3.82 14.17 -7.09
CA PHE A 387 -4.20 13.12 -8.05
C PHE A 387 -3.51 11.78 -7.74
N SER A 388 -2.22 11.81 -7.43
CA SER A 388 -1.45 10.63 -7.03
C SER A 388 -1.93 10.02 -5.71
N GLN A 389 -2.40 10.86 -4.78
CA GLN A 389 -2.94 10.43 -3.48
C GLN A 389 -4.33 9.83 -3.61
N LEU A 390 -5.18 10.37 -4.49
CA LEU A 390 -6.50 9.81 -4.81
C LEU A 390 -6.39 8.43 -5.45
N LEU A 391 -5.43 8.24 -6.36
CA LEU A 391 -5.17 6.92 -6.95
C LEU A 391 -4.75 5.89 -5.90
N ARG A 392 -3.82 6.25 -5.00
CA ARG A 392 -3.42 5.40 -3.86
C ARG A 392 -4.59 5.12 -2.92
N GLY A 393 -5.37 6.13 -2.55
CA GLY A 393 -6.56 5.99 -1.72
C GLY A 393 -7.62 5.06 -2.33
N SER A 394 -7.88 5.18 -3.63
CA SER A 394 -8.84 4.33 -4.36
C SER A 394 -8.37 2.87 -4.44
N THR A 395 -7.07 2.63 -4.66
CA THR A 395 -6.52 1.26 -4.67
C THR A 395 -6.53 0.60 -3.28
N ALA A 396 -6.27 1.37 -2.22
CA ALA A 396 -6.46 0.90 -0.84
C ALA A 396 -7.95 0.62 -0.54
N LEU A 397 -8.86 1.47 -1.01
CA LEU A 397 -10.31 1.30 -0.82
C LEU A 397 -10.85 0.05 -1.54
N ASN A 398 -10.36 -0.26 -2.75
CA ASN A 398 -10.66 -1.52 -3.43
C ASN A 398 -10.22 -2.74 -2.60
N ARG A 399 -9.03 -2.72 -1.97
CA ARG A 399 -8.56 -3.82 -1.11
C ARG A 399 -9.42 -3.98 0.15
N ILE A 400 -9.72 -2.88 0.84
CA ILE A 400 -10.60 -2.84 2.02
C ILE A 400 -11.97 -3.45 1.69
N PHE A 401 -12.63 -2.97 0.63
CA PHE A 401 -13.95 -3.49 0.26
C PHE A 401 -13.90 -4.90 -0.35
N GLY A 402 -12.79 -5.27 -1.01
CA GLY A 402 -12.54 -6.65 -1.42
C GLY A 402 -12.60 -7.62 -0.23
N VAL A 403 -11.89 -7.31 0.87
CA VAL A 403 -11.94 -8.13 2.10
C VAL A 403 -13.35 -8.12 2.71
N LEU A 404 -14.03 -6.97 2.77
CA LEU A 404 -15.37 -6.88 3.36
C LEU A 404 -16.43 -7.67 2.56
N HIS A 405 -16.37 -7.67 1.23
CA HIS A 405 -17.38 -8.31 0.37
C HIS A 405 -17.06 -9.75 -0.05
N ASP A 406 -15.80 -10.17 -0.15
CA ASP A 406 -15.48 -11.58 -0.43
C ASP A 406 -15.92 -12.46 0.76
N SER A 407 -15.71 -11.95 1.98
CA SER A 407 -16.15 -12.55 3.25
C SER A 407 -17.66 -12.60 3.44
N SER A 408 -18.45 -11.77 2.75
CA SER A 408 -19.92 -11.83 2.80
C SER A 408 -20.52 -12.86 1.84
N ARG A 409 -19.68 -13.43 0.95
CA ARG A 409 -20.04 -14.47 -0.02
C ARG A 409 -19.56 -15.86 0.38
N THR A 410 -18.46 -15.95 1.11
CA THR A 410 -18.22 -17.11 1.98
C THR A 410 -19.43 -17.20 2.89
N GLU A 411 -20.27 -18.22 2.70
CA GLU A 411 -21.52 -18.34 3.46
C GLU A 411 -21.20 -18.16 4.94
N LEU A 412 -21.92 -17.23 5.61
CA LEU A 412 -22.08 -17.26 7.05
C LEU A 412 -22.67 -18.63 7.35
N LEU A 413 -21.80 -19.63 7.58
CA LEU A 413 -22.11 -21.05 7.64
C LEU A 413 -23.41 -21.18 8.40
N PRO A 414 -24.54 -21.48 7.71
CA PRO A 414 -25.83 -21.09 8.21
C PRO A 414 -25.94 -21.67 9.60
N GLN A 415 -26.07 -20.78 10.60
CA GLN A 415 -26.43 -21.18 11.95
C GLN A 415 -27.87 -21.66 11.88
N ARG A 416 -28.08 -22.82 11.23
CA ARG A 416 -29.27 -23.66 11.33
C ARG A 416 -29.55 -23.70 12.80
N THR A 417 -30.66 -23.08 13.18
CA THR A 417 -30.78 -22.42 14.48
C THR A 417 -31.19 -23.43 15.55
N HIS A 418 -30.31 -24.41 15.73
CA HIS A 418 -30.42 -25.59 16.55
C HIS A 418 -29.44 -25.51 17.75
N SER A 419 -29.10 -24.30 18.19
CA SER A 419 -28.42 -24.07 19.48
C SER A 419 -29.22 -24.69 20.64
N SER A 420 -30.55 -24.69 20.53
CA SER A 420 -31.47 -25.38 21.45
C SER A 420 -31.36 -26.91 21.42
N ILE A 421 -30.91 -27.51 20.32
CA ILE A 421 -30.61 -28.94 20.22
C ILE A 421 -29.19 -29.21 20.73
N SER A 422 -28.22 -28.40 20.30
CA SER A 422 -26.81 -28.54 20.69
C SER A 422 -26.62 -28.46 22.22
N ASN A 423 -27.31 -27.53 22.90
CA ASN A 423 -27.24 -27.42 24.37
C ASN A 423 -27.86 -28.63 25.08
N LYS A 424 -28.99 -29.16 24.59
CA LYS A 424 -29.63 -30.37 25.15
C LYS A 424 -28.77 -31.62 24.95
N LEU A 425 -28.19 -31.77 23.76
CA LEU A 425 -27.25 -32.85 23.47
C LEU A 425 -25.99 -32.73 24.34
N TYR A 426 -25.47 -31.52 24.56
CA TYR A 426 -24.36 -31.30 25.48
C TYR A 426 -24.71 -31.69 26.93
N GLU A 427 -25.86 -31.25 27.46
CA GLU A 427 -26.31 -31.64 28.80
C GLU A 427 -26.48 -33.17 28.95
N GLN A 428 -26.97 -33.84 27.91
CA GLN A 428 -27.10 -35.29 27.86
C GLN A 428 -25.74 -36.00 27.78
N TRP A 429 -24.88 -35.59 26.86
CA TRP A 429 -23.59 -36.25 26.57
C TRP A 429 -22.47 -35.90 27.56
N SER A 430 -22.61 -34.81 28.32
CA SER A 430 -21.71 -34.46 29.44
C SER A 430 -21.91 -35.38 30.66
N GLN A 431 -22.98 -36.18 30.70
CA GLN A 431 -23.18 -37.16 31.77
C GLN A 431 -22.24 -38.37 31.63
N PRO A 432 -21.74 -38.94 32.73
CA PRO A 432 -20.94 -40.16 32.69
C PRO A 432 -21.65 -41.28 31.91
N GLY A 433 -20.92 -41.95 31.01
CA GLY A 433 -21.45 -43.06 30.20
C GLY A 433 -22.34 -42.68 29.01
N HIS A 434 -22.61 -41.39 28.78
CA HIS A 434 -23.52 -40.93 27.71
C HIS A 434 -22.80 -40.27 26.52
N ALA A 435 -21.49 -40.49 26.38
CA ALA A 435 -20.73 -39.96 25.24
C ALA A 435 -21.26 -40.54 23.90
N PRO A 436 -21.30 -39.75 22.82
CA PRO A 436 -21.70 -40.23 21.50
C PRO A 436 -20.55 -40.95 20.78
N ASP A 437 -20.90 -41.87 19.87
CA ASP A 437 -20.00 -42.41 18.86
C ASP A 437 -19.67 -41.36 17.78
N LEU A 438 -18.55 -41.48 17.09
CA LEU A 438 -18.16 -40.62 15.97
C LEU A 438 -17.91 -41.46 14.71
N HIS A 439 -18.67 -41.20 13.64
CA HIS A 439 -18.59 -41.94 12.39
C HIS A 439 -18.22 -41.05 11.20
N PHE A 440 -17.42 -41.60 10.29
CA PHE A 440 -17.12 -41.06 8.97
C PHE A 440 -17.72 -42.03 7.95
N ASP A 441 -18.62 -41.55 7.11
CA ASP A 441 -19.28 -42.34 6.06
C ASP A 441 -18.80 -41.85 4.68
N ALA A 442 -18.04 -42.69 3.97
CA ALA A 442 -17.50 -42.47 2.63
C ALA A 442 -16.92 -41.04 2.41
N VAL A 443 -16.13 -40.56 3.37
CA VAL A 443 -15.68 -39.17 3.41
C VAL A 443 -14.57 -38.92 2.39
N ARG A 444 -14.83 -37.98 1.46
CA ARG A 444 -13.87 -37.49 0.49
C ARG A 444 -13.48 -36.05 0.79
N PHE A 445 -12.20 -35.72 0.70
CA PHE A 445 -11.72 -34.35 0.95
C PHE A 445 -10.42 -34.00 0.21
N ALA A 446 -10.37 -32.79 -0.35
CA ALA A 446 -9.17 -32.11 -0.84
C ALA A 446 -9.12 -30.69 -0.25
N TYR A 447 -7.92 -30.16 0.01
CA TYR A 447 -7.78 -28.80 0.53
C TYR A 447 -8.09 -27.76 -0.57
N PRO A 448 -8.77 -26.63 -0.26
CA PRO A 448 -9.12 -25.61 -1.25
C PRO A 448 -7.92 -24.99 -2.00
N THR A 449 -6.73 -25.06 -1.41
CA THR A 449 -5.45 -24.61 -2.02
C THR A 449 -4.88 -25.58 -3.05
N ARG A 450 -5.35 -26.84 -3.07
CA ARG A 450 -4.93 -27.93 -3.97
C ARG A 450 -6.11 -28.87 -4.26
N PRO A 451 -7.16 -28.41 -4.96
CA PRO A 451 -8.38 -29.20 -5.19
C PRO A 451 -8.12 -30.50 -5.98
N GLU A 452 -7.06 -30.55 -6.79
CA GLU A 452 -6.59 -31.74 -7.50
C GLU A 452 -5.97 -32.82 -6.60
N ALA A 453 -5.54 -32.48 -5.39
CA ALA A 453 -4.88 -33.38 -4.46
C ALA A 453 -5.87 -33.89 -3.40
N VAL A 454 -6.59 -34.97 -3.74
CA VAL A 454 -7.47 -35.69 -2.80
C VAL A 454 -6.62 -36.28 -1.66
N VAL A 455 -6.91 -35.86 -0.42
CA VAL A 455 -6.18 -36.27 0.79
C VAL A 455 -6.88 -37.43 1.50
N LEU A 456 -8.22 -37.42 1.47
CA LEU A 456 -9.07 -38.51 1.94
C LEU A 456 -9.97 -38.95 0.79
N ASP A 457 -9.94 -40.24 0.46
CA ASP A 457 -10.73 -40.85 -0.60
C ASP A 457 -11.59 -41.96 0.02
N GLU A 458 -12.91 -41.76 0.03
CA GLU A 458 -13.92 -42.67 0.60
C GLU A 458 -13.59 -43.22 2.01
N LEU A 459 -13.08 -42.36 2.90
CA LEU A 459 -12.73 -42.76 4.27
C LEU A 459 -13.99 -43.21 5.04
N ASN A 460 -13.96 -44.44 5.53
CA ASN A 460 -14.93 -44.99 6.47
C ASN A 460 -14.23 -45.28 7.80
N LEU A 461 -14.69 -44.67 8.89
CA LEU A 461 -14.07 -44.77 10.23
C LEU A 461 -15.13 -44.69 11.32
N SER A 462 -15.04 -45.55 12.33
CA SER A 462 -15.93 -45.57 13.50
C SER A 462 -15.11 -45.45 14.78
N ILE A 463 -15.37 -44.41 15.57
CA ILE A 463 -14.75 -44.16 16.86
C ILE A 463 -15.84 -44.34 17.93
N PRO A 464 -15.86 -45.48 18.64
CA PRO A 464 -16.87 -45.75 19.66
C PRO A 464 -16.70 -44.89 20.91
N ALA A 465 -17.83 -44.58 21.55
CA ALA A 465 -17.93 -43.75 22.75
C ALA A 465 -17.02 -44.22 23.90
N GLY A 466 -16.36 -43.25 24.55
CA GLY A 466 -15.50 -43.51 25.71
C GLY A 466 -14.15 -44.17 25.40
N ASN A 467 -13.90 -44.62 24.18
CA ASN A 467 -12.66 -45.29 23.80
C ASN A 467 -11.59 -44.33 23.28
N VAL A 468 -10.32 -44.65 23.58
CA VAL A 468 -9.16 -43.93 23.05
C VAL A 468 -8.68 -44.61 21.77
N VAL A 469 -8.85 -43.95 20.63
CA VAL A 469 -8.44 -44.46 19.31
C VAL A 469 -7.15 -43.79 18.84
N ALA A 470 -6.14 -44.58 18.48
CA ALA A 470 -4.87 -44.09 17.94
C ALA A 470 -4.87 -44.14 16.40
N LEU A 471 -4.63 -42.99 15.76
CA LEU A 471 -4.53 -42.89 14.30
C LEU A 471 -3.06 -42.89 13.86
N VAL A 472 -2.62 -43.99 13.24
CA VAL A 472 -1.22 -44.22 12.83
C VAL A 472 -1.12 -44.30 11.30
N GLY A 473 -0.02 -43.79 10.73
CA GLY A 473 0.23 -43.81 9.30
C GLY A 473 1.41 -42.91 8.90
N GLN A 474 1.87 -43.04 7.66
CA GLN A 474 2.99 -42.25 7.12
C GLN A 474 2.71 -40.73 7.14
N SER A 475 3.75 -39.90 6.99
CA SER A 475 3.55 -38.46 6.82
C SER A 475 2.74 -38.19 5.54
N GLY A 476 1.85 -37.20 5.58
CA GLY A 476 0.93 -36.91 4.47
C GLY A 476 -0.32 -37.79 4.38
N ALA A 477 -0.43 -38.90 5.13
CA ALA A 477 -1.59 -39.82 5.09
C ALA A 477 -2.88 -39.28 5.78
N GLY A 478 -3.21 -37.99 5.62
CA GLY A 478 -4.48 -37.40 6.07
C GLY A 478 -4.74 -37.29 7.58
N LYS A 479 -3.82 -37.74 8.44
CA LYS A 479 -4.05 -37.81 9.91
C LYS A 479 -4.55 -36.49 10.53
N SER A 480 -3.86 -35.38 10.28
CA SER A 480 -4.26 -34.05 10.79
C SER A 480 -5.52 -33.52 10.09
N THR A 481 -5.79 -33.99 8.87
CA THR A 481 -6.99 -33.64 8.09
C THR A 481 -8.24 -34.27 8.70
N VAL A 482 -8.17 -35.52 9.18
CA VAL A 482 -9.25 -36.15 9.96
C VAL A 482 -9.62 -35.29 11.16
N VAL A 483 -8.65 -34.84 11.96
CA VAL A 483 -8.88 -33.95 13.11
C VAL A 483 -9.46 -32.59 12.68
N SER A 484 -8.96 -32.03 11.58
CA SER A 484 -9.45 -30.75 11.03
C SER A 484 -10.91 -30.80 10.57
N LEU A 485 -11.39 -31.97 10.14
CA LEU A 485 -12.78 -32.20 9.76
C LEU A 485 -13.70 -32.42 10.97
N ILE A 486 -13.21 -33.02 12.06
CA ILE A 486 -13.94 -33.13 13.34
C ILE A 486 -14.19 -31.73 13.94
N GLU A 487 -13.16 -30.88 13.94
CA GLU A 487 -13.27 -29.46 14.30
C GLU A 487 -14.09 -28.63 13.29
N ARG A 488 -14.49 -29.23 12.16
CA ARG A 488 -15.19 -28.56 11.05
C ARG A 488 -14.48 -27.28 10.60
N PHE A 489 -13.14 -27.27 10.63
CA PHE A 489 -12.34 -26.20 10.00
C PHE A 489 -12.51 -26.20 8.48
N TYR A 490 -12.84 -27.37 7.94
CA TYR A 490 -13.29 -27.59 6.56
C TYR A 490 -14.54 -28.48 6.59
N ASN A 491 -15.33 -28.46 5.52
CA ASN A 491 -16.38 -29.45 5.29
C ASN A 491 -15.87 -30.49 4.26
N PRO A 492 -16.29 -31.76 4.35
CA PRO A 492 -15.92 -32.79 3.37
C PRO A 492 -16.54 -32.47 1.99
N SER A 493 -15.84 -32.85 0.92
CA SER A 493 -16.28 -32.67 -0.47
C SER A 493 -17.43 -33.62 -0.84
N SER A 494 -17.42 -34.84 -0.28
CA SER A 494 -18.54 -35.78 -0.31
C SER A 494 -18.50 -36.69 0.92
N GLY A 495 -19.59 -37.43 1.16
CA GLY A 495 -19.79 -38.20 2.39
C GLY A 495 -20.35 -37.34 3.53
N ARG A 496 -20.29 -37.86 4.76
CA ARG A 496 -20.70 -37.15 5.99
C ARG A 496 -19.90 -37.61 7.20
N ILE A 497 -19.91 -36.79 8.23
CA ILE A 497 -19.32 -37.09 9.54
C ILE A 497 -20.42 -36.88 10.58
N THR A 498 -20.71 -37.89 11.40
CA THR A 498 -21.79 -37.83 12.39
C THR A 498 -21.27 -38.05 13.81
N LEU A 499 -21.80 -37.26 14.75
CA LEU A 499 -21.59 -37.41 16.19
C LEU A 499 -22.91 -37.94 16.79
N GLY A 500 -22.90 -39.21 17.18
CA GLY A 500 -24.10 -40.00 17.41
C GLY A 500 -24.95 -40.05 16.14
N SER A 501 -26.24 -39.74 16.26
CA SER A 501 -27.21 -39.69 15.17
C SER A 501 -27.24 -38.39 14.36
N HIS A 502 -26.35 -37.43 14.64
CA HIS A 502 -26.41 -36.08 14.07
C HIS A 502 -25.18 -35.75 13.23
N ASP A 503 -25.37 -35.15 12.04
CA ASP A 503 -24.29 -34.67 11.19
C ASP A 503 -23.57 -33.47 11.83
N LEU A 504 -22.23 -33.42 11.77
CA LEU A 504 -21.45 -32.27 12.26
C LEU A 504 -21.88 -30.94 11.61
N ARG A 505 -22.54 -30.99 10.44
CA ARG A 505 -23.10 -29.84 9.74
C ARG A 505 -24.30 -29.19 10.44
N ASP A 506 -25.06 -29.95 11.24
CA ASP A 506 -26.27 -29.46 11.93
C ASP A 506 -25.96 -28.79 13.28
N PHE A 507 -24.76 -28.96 13.83
CA PHE A 507 -24.31 -28.27 15.04
C PHE A 507 -23.90 -26.82 14.75
N SER A 508 -24.10 -25.94 15.75
CA SER A 508 -23.46 -24.62 15.74
C SER A 508 -21.96 -24.77 16.02
N LEU A 509 -21.11 -24.01 15.31
CA LEU A 509 -19.66 -24.09 15.49
C LEU A 509 -19.21 -23.71 16.91
N SER A 510 -19.91 -22.77 17.55
CA SER A 510 -19.64 -22.35 18.92
C SER A 510 -19.96 -23.46 19.95
N SER A 511 -21.05 -24.20 19.78
CA SER A 511 -21.32 -25.38 20.63
C SER A 511 -20.34 -26.51 20.34
N LEU A 512 -20.06 -26.81 19.07
CA LEU A 512 -19.15 -27.90 18.68
C LEU A 512 -17.75 -27.71 19.28
N ARG A 513 -17.13 -26.55 19.02
CA ARG A 513 -15.75 -26.26 19.46
C ARG A 513 -15.64 -25.77 20.91
N GLY A 514 -16.69 -25.16 21.44
CA GLY A 514 -16.68 -24.56 22.78
C GLY A 514 -17.18 -25.48 23.89
N GLN A 515 -17.80 -26.62 23.55
CA GLN A 515 -18.43 -27.52 24.53
C GLN A 515 -18.16 -29.00 24.25
N LEU A 516 -18.22 -29.44 22.98
CA LEU A 516 -18.19 -30.87 22.62
C LEU A 516 -16.80 -31.41 22.28
N VAL A 517 -15.96 -30.64 21.59
CA VAL A 517 -14.63 -31.08 21.15
C VAL A 517 -13.54 -30.30 21.87
N GLY A 518 -12.49 -31.01 22.33
CA GLY A 518 -11.31 -30.44 22.95
C GLY A 518 -10.06 -30.68 22.11
N TYR A 519 -9.63 -29.66 21.36
CA TYR A 519 -8.45 -29.75 20.50
C TYR A 519 -7.15 -29.39 21.22
N ILE A 520 -6.09 -30.17 20.97
CA ILE A 520 -4.72 -29.89 21.43
C ILE A 520 -3.80 -29.86 20.20
N ILE A 521 -3.20 -28.70 19.96
CA ILE A 521 -2.30 -28.47 18.83
C ILE A 521 -0.92 -29.10 19.12
N GLN A 522 -0.27 -29.67 18.10
CA GLN A 522 1.07 -30.24 18.19
C GLN A 522 2.12 -29.23 18.72
N GLU A 523 2.04 -27.98 18.26
CA GLU A 523 2.83 -26.86 18.75
C GLU A 523 1.88 -25.89 19.47
N PRO A 524 1.82 -25.91 20.82
CA PRO A 524 0.86 -25.10 21.56
C PRO A 524 1.24 -23.61 21.49
N GLN A 525 0.35 -22.81 20.91
CA GLN A 525 0.47 -21.35 20.90
C GLN A 525 -0.30 -20.77 22.09
N ILE A 526 0.33 -19.89 22.85
CA ILE A 526 -0.28 -19.15 23.96
C ILE A 526 -0.40 -17.67 23.61
N PHE A 527 -1.48 -17.04 24.07
CA PHE A 527 -1.66 -15.60 23.92
C PHE A 527 -0.75 -14.84 24.88
N ASN A 528 -0.37 -13.61 24.51
CA ASN A 528 0.50 -12.74 25.31
C ASN A 528 -0.26 -12.11 26.50
N THR A 529 -0.67 -12.98 27.42
CA THR A 529 -1.41 -12.69 28.66
C THR A 529 -0.86 -13.60 29.76
N SER A 530 -1.40 -13.53 30.99
CA SER A 530 -0.95 -14.45 32.05
C SER A 530 -1.29 -15.91 31.72
N ILE A 531 -0.56 -16.85 32.35
CA ILE A 531 -0.85 -18.29 32.25
C ILE A 531 -2.30 -18.59 32.69
N ARG A 532 -2.78 -17.89 33.72
CA ARG A 532 -4.14 -18.04 34.26
C ARG A 532 -5.20 -17.58 33.25
N GLU A 533 -4.98 -16.45 32.58
CA GLU A 533 -5.89 -15.97 31.53
C GLU A 533 -5.90 -16.93 30.34
N ASN A 534 -4.74 -17.44 29.91
CA ASN A 534 -4.66 -18.47 28.87
C ASN A 534 -5.48 -19.73 29.23
N ILE A 535 -5.44 -20.20 30.48
CA ILE A 535 -6.28 -21.32 30.94
C ILE A 535 -7.77 -20.96 30.91
N ARG A 536 -8.14 -19.72 31.31
CA ARG A 536 -9.52 -19.23 31.26
C ARG A 536 -10.08 -19.08 29.85
N LEU A 537 -9.27 -18.99 28.79
CA LEU A 537 -9.78 -18.94 27.41
C LEU A 537 -10.62 -20.17 27.04
N GLY A 538 -10.33 -21.35 27.61
CA GLY A 538 -11.12 -22.56 27.40
C GLY A 538 -12.45 -22.59 28.17
N LYS A 539 -12.60 -21.77 29.22
CA LYS A 539 -13.86 -21.57 29.96
C LYS A 539 -13.81 -20.21 30.68
N PRO A 540 -14.36 -19.13 30.08
CA PRO A 540 -14.23 -17.77 30.62
C PRO A 540 -14.72 -17.62 32.06
N ASP A 541 -15.81 -18.30 32.41
CA ASP A 541 -16.43 -18.26 33.75
C ASP A 541 -15.72 -19.18 34.79
N ALA A 542 -14.53 -19.70 34.49
CA ALA A 542 -13.82 -20.60 35.40
C ALA A 542 -13.24 -19.85 36.61
N THR A 543 -13.58 -20.32 37.81
CA THR A 543 -13.03 -19.79 39.07
C THR A 543 -11.53 -20.07 39.19
N ASP A 544 -10.81 -19.30 40.00
CA ASP A 544 -9.37 -19.50 40.20
C ASP A 544 -9.07 -20.95 40.67
N GLN A 545 -9.88 -21.50 41.58
CA GLN A 545 -9.75 -22.89 42.03
C GLN A 545 -9.97 -23.93 40.90
N GLN A 546 -10.85 -23.66 39.94
CA GLN A 546 -11.02 -24.54 38.77
C GLN A 546 -9.80 -24.49 37.85
N CYS A 547 -9.21 -23.29 37.68
CA CYS A 547 -7.97 -23.10 36.92
C CYS A 547 -6.75 -23.75 37.60
N GLU A 548 -6.72 -23.82 38.93
CA GLU A 548 -5.68 -24.52 39.68
C GLU A 548 -5.86 -26.04 39.64
N ARG A 549 -7.10 -26.54 39.71
CA ARG A 549 -7.40 -27.99 39.61
C ARG A 549 -7.10 -28.58 38.24
N SER A 550 -7.25 -27.81 37.15
CA SER A 550 -6.94 -28.30 35.79
C SER A 550 -5.47 -28.68 35.60
N ARG A 551 -4.56 -28.14 36.43
CA ARG A 551 -3.14 -28.50 36.49
C ARG A 551 -2.88 -29.97 36.81
N PHE A 552 -3.76 -30.63 37.57
CA PHE A 552 -3.49 -31.93 38.19
C PHE A 552 -3.97 -33.15 37.40
N ARG A 553 -4.70 -32.97 36.28
CA ARG A 553 -5.28 -34.09 35.50
C ARG A 553 -4.29 -34.77 34.53
N LYS A 554 -2.99 -34.68 34.82
CA LYS A 554 -1.87 -35.21 34.01
C LYS A 554 -0.92 -36.14 34.79
N GLN A 555 -1.31 -36.53 36.01
CA GLN A 555 -0.77 -37.66 36.77
C GLN A 555 -1.87 -38.72 36.88
#